data_AF-A0A3A6J7T7-F1
#
_entry.id   AF-A0A3A6J7T7-F1
#
_cell.length_a   1.000
_cell.length_b   1.000
_cell.length_c   1.000
_cell.angle_alpha   90.00
_cell.angle_beta   90.00
_cell.angle_gamma   90.00
#
_symmetry.space_group_name_H-M   'P 1'
#
loop_
_entity.id
_entity.type
_entity.pdbx_description
1 polymer ?
#
loop_
_entity_poly.entity_id
_entity_poly.type
_entity_poly.pdbx_seq_one_letter_code
_entity_poly.pdbx_strand_id
1 'polypeptide(L)'
;MDTKEKMSMDEYNEIMSVVNQIEFAADEMKNDTVAELDKMVEKLTKVWQGEASDEYILRMKALRDWILNTVKSVYEAVENMSIEINNQYVD
;
A
#
# COMPACT_ATOMS: atom_id res chain seq x y z
N MET A 1 -31.63 3.12 25.39
CA MET A 1 -31.06 4.42 25.03
C MET A 1 -29.71 4.08 24.42
N ASP A 2 -29.62 4.13 23.09
CA ASP A 2 -28.42 3.71 22.36
C ASP A 2 -27.57 4.97 22.11
N THR A 3 -26.86 5.39 23.15
CA THR A 3 -25.90 6.50 23.04
C THR A 3 -24.62 5.94 22.46
N LYS A 4 -24.52 5.89 21.13
CA LYS A 4 -23.22 5.94 20.47
C LYS A 4 -22.58 7.28 20.90
N GLU A 5 -21.62 7.23 21.81
CA GLU A 5 -20.83 8.41 22.13
C GLU A 5 -20.08 8.84 20.87
N LYS A 6 -20.22 10.12 20.49
CA LYS A 6 -19.47 10.68 19.37
C LYS A 6 -17.99 10.70 19.72
N MET A 7 -17.15 10.40 18.73
CA MET A 7 -15.70 10.44 18.86
C MET A 7 -15.25 11.86 19.22
N SER A 8 -14.32 12.01 20.16
CA SER A 8 -13.72 13.31 20.47
C SER A 8 -12.74 13.75 19.37
N MET A 9 -12.45 15.05 19.31
CA MET A 9 -11.49 15.59 18.31
C MET A 9 -10.07 15.05 18.51
N ASP A 10 -9.67 14.79 19.76
CA ASP A 10 -8.33 14.24 20.07
C ASP A 10 -8.23 12.79 19.58
N GLU A 11 -9.26 11.97 19.83
CA GLU A 11 -9.34 10.60 19.31
C GLU A 11 -9.36 10.57 17.78
N TYR A 12 -10.14 11.47 17.15
CA TYR A 12 -10.18 11.62 15.70
C TYR A 12 -8.80 11.92 15.11
N ASN A 13 -8.08 12.89 15.67
CA ASN A 13 -6.75 13.28 15.19
C ASN A 13 -5.72 12.15 15.36
N GLU A 14 -5.78 11.40 16.47
CA GLU A 14 -4.89 10.27 16.70
C GLU A 14 -5.11 9.16 15.68
N ILE A 15 -6.37 8.79 15.42
CA ILE A 15 -6.71 7.74 14.45
C ILE A 15 -6.33 8.19 13.04
N MET A 16 -6.64 9.42 12.64
CA MET A 16 -6.26 9.95 11.32
C MET A 16 -4.74 10.02 11.13
N SER A 17 -3.97 10.29 12.19
CA SER A 17 -2.51 10.22 12.15
C SER A 17 -2.02 8.80 11.82
N VAL A 18 -2.61 7.77 12.42
CA VAL A 18 -2.29 6.37 12.12
C VAL A 18 -2.66 6.01 10.68
N VAL A 19 -3.83 6.45 10.21
CA VAL A 19 -4.27 6.24 8.82
C VAL A 19 -3.27 6.83 7.83
N ASN A 20 -2.82 8.07 8.07
CA ASN A 20 -1.82 8.73 7.22
C ASN A 20 -0.45 8.02 7.25
N GLN A 21 -0.04 7.46 8.38
CA GLN A 21 1.21 6.67 8.46
C GLN A 21 1.13 5.38 7.66
N ILE A 22 -0.04 4.72 7.64
CA ILE A 22 -0.26 3.51 6.82
C ILE A 22 -0.21 3.88 5.32
N GLU A 23 -0.85 4.98 4.93
CA GLU A 23 -0.80 5.48 3.55
C GLU A 23 0.64 5.81 3.13
N PHE A 24 1.40 6.47 3.99
CA PHE A 24 2.81 6.78 3.75
C PHE A 24 3.66 5.52 3.56
N ALA A 25 3.48 4.50 4.41
CA ALA A 25 4.20 3.23 4.25
C ALA A 25 3.85 2.51 2.94
N ALA A 26 2.58 2.59 2.51
CA ALA A 26 2.15 2.04 1.22
C ALA A 26 2.78 2.80 0.04
N ASP A 27 2.92 4.13 0.15
CA ASP A 27 3.65 4.97 -0.81
C ASP A 27 5.13 4.57 -0.90
N GLU A 28 5.82 4.36 0.22
CA GLU A 28 7.23 3.92 0.23
C GLU A 28 7.38 2.55 -0.44
N MET A 29 6.51 1.58 -0.13
CA MET A 29 6.52 0.26 -0.77
C MET A 29 6.39 0.36 -2.30
N LYS A 30 5.49 1.24 -2.77
CA LYS A 30 5.27 1.45 -4.20
C LYS A 30 6.41 2.22 -4.87
N ASN A 31 6.91 3.28 -4.24
CA ASN A 31 7.88 4.17 -4.88
C ASN A 31 9.29 3.60 -4.83
N ASP A 32 9.66 2.92 -3.75
CA ASP A 32 11.03 2.45 -3.57
C ASP A 32 11.19 1.00 -4.01
N THR A 33 10.31 0.11 -3.54
CA THR A 33 10.49 -1.33 -3.76
C THR A 33 10.12 -1.74 -5.19
N VAL A 34 8.99 -1.26 -5.71
CA VAL A 34 8.60 -1.57 -7.10
C VAL A 34 9.58 -0.93 -8.10
N ALA A 35 10.03 0.30 -7.85
CA ALA A 35 11.00 0.96 -8.74
C ALA A 35 12.34 0.23 -8.78
N GLU A 36 12.82 -0.30 -7.66
CA GLU A 36 14.07 -1.08 -7.64
C GLU A 36 13.90 -2.44 -8.33
N LEU A 37 12.76 -3.10 -8.16
CA LEU A 37 12.44 -4.32 -8.91
C LEU A 37 12.40 -4.08 -10.42
N ASP A 38 11.81 -2.97 -10.86
CA ASP A 38 11.77 -2.60 -12.28
C ASP A 38 13.18 -2.37 -12.84
N LYS A 39 14.05 -1.66 -12.11
CA LYS A 39 15.46 -1.48 -12.50
C LYS A 39 16.21 -2.81 -12.56
N MET A 40 15.99 -3.72 -11.61
CA MET A 40 16.64 -5.03 -11.60
C MET A 40 16.21 -5.89 -12.78
N VAL A 41 14.91 -5.94 -13.07
CA VAL A 41 14.35 -6.62 -14.24
C VAL A 41 14.97 -6.08 -15.52
N GLU A 42 15.04 -4.76 -15.68
CA GLU A 42 15.63 -4.13 -16.86
C GLU A 42 17.11 -4.48 -17.02
N LYS A 43 17.89 -4.40 -15.94
CA LYS A 43 19.32 -4.77 -15.94
C LYS A 43 19.52 -6.23 -16.32
N LEU A 44 18.77 -7.14 -15.69
CA LEU A 44 18.93 -8.59 -15.90
C LEU A 44 18.54 -8.99 -17.33
N THR A 45 17.47 -8.41 -17.88
CA THR A 45 17.05 -8.64 -19.27
C THR A 45 18.13 -8.27 -20.29
N LYS A 46 19.00 -7.29 -19.97
CA LYS A 46 20.08 -6.84 -20.85
C LYS A 46 21.33 -7.70 -20.79
N VAL A 47 21.64 -8.28 -19.62
CA VAL A 47 22.94 -8.93 -19.36
C VAL A 47 22.87 -10.46 -19.24
N TRP A 48 21.69 -11.02 -19.01
CA TRP A 48 21.50 -12.45 -18.80
C TRP A 48 20.39 -12.96 -19.72
N GLN A 49 20.76 -13.79 -20.70
CA GLN A 49 19.86 -14.37 -21.69
C GLN A 49 19.84 -15.90 -21.57
N GLY A 50 18.65 -16.51 -21.65
CA GLY A 50 18.42 -17.94 -21.55
C GLY A 50 17.21 -18.30 -20.67
N GLU A 51 16.77 -19.56 -20.71
CA GLU A 51 15.53 -19.98 -20.03
C GLU A 51 15.55 -19.72 -18.51
N ALA A 52 16.70 -19.89 -17.85
CA ALA A 52 16.84 -19.62 -16.41
C ALA A 52 16.70 -18.12 -16.07
N SER A 53 17.20 -17.22 -16.91
CA SER A 53 17.03 -15.78 -16.71
C SER A 53 15.59 -15.36 -16.95
N ASP A 54 14.92 -15.99 -17.93
CA ASP A 54 13.51 -15.73 -18.24
C ASP A 54 12.61 -16.10 -17.06
N GLU A 55 12.83 -17.28 -16.45
CA GLU A 55 12.08 -17.70 -15.25
C GLU A 55 12.31 -16.73 -14.07
N TYR A 56 13.55 -16.31 -13.83
CA TYR A 56 13.87 -15.36 -12.76
C TYR A 56 13.22 -13.98 -13.00
N ILE A 57 13.26 -13.47 -14.23
CA ILE A 57 12.58 -12.22 -14.63
C ILE A 57 11.07 -12.33 -14.41
N LEU A 58 10.47 -13.47 -14.76
CA LEU A 58 9.05 -13.72 -14.59
C LEU A 58 8.65 -13.72 -13.10
N ARG A 59 9.46 -14.33 -12.24
CA ARG A 59 9.26 -14.32 -10.78
C ARG A 59 9.40 -12.91 -10.17
N MET A 60 10.36 -12.10 -10.63
CA MET A 60 10.50 -10.71 -10.17
C MET A 60 9.29 -9.85 -10.58
N LYS A 61 8.77 -10.02 -11.81
CA LYS A 61 7.55 -9.35 -12.26
C LYS A 61 6.34 -9.77 -11.42
N ALA A 62 6.20 -11.07 -11.11
CA ALA A 62 5.14 -11.56 -10.25
C ALA A 62 5.22 -10.97 -8.83
N LEU A 63 6.43 -10.84 -8.26
CA LEU A 63 6.63 -10.17 -6.96
C LEU A 63 6.23 -8.70 -7.02
N ARG A 64 6.64 -7.97 -8.07
CA ARG A 64 6.24 -6.58 -8.30
C ARG A 64 4.72 -6.43 -8.34
N ASP A 65 4.03 -7.27 -9.11
CA ASP A 65 2.59 -7.22 -9.25
C ASP A 65 1.88 -7.57 -7.93
N TRP A 66 2.43 -8.51 -7.15
CA TRP A 66 1.95 -8.81 -5.80
C TRP A 66 2.08 -7.60 -4.85
N ILE A 67 3.20 -6.88 -4.88
CA ILE A 67 3.40 -5.65 -4.09
C ILE A 67 2.38 -4.59 -4.50
N LEU A 68 2.20 -4.36 -5.81
CA LEU A 68 1.23 -3.38 -6.31
C LEU A 68 -0.21 -3.70 -5.88
N ASN A 69 -0.60 -4.98 -5.92
CA ASN A 69 -1.91 -5.42 -5.45
C ASN A 69 -2.06 -5.28 -3.93
N THR A 70 -0.98 -5.50 -3.17
CA THR A 70 -0.97 -5.31 -1.71
C THR A 70 -1.15 -3.83 -1.37
N VAL A 71 -0.36 -2.94 -1.99
CA VAL A 71 -0.48 -1.49 -1.84
C VAL A 71 -1.89 -1.01 -2.19
N LYS A 72 -2.47 -1.51 -3.29
CA LYS A 72 -3.86 -1.19 -3.66
C LYS A 72 -4.85 -1.59 -2.55
N SER A 73 -4.71 -2.79 -1.99
CA SER A 73 -5.58 -3.27 -0.91
C SER A 73 -5.44 -2.42 0.36
N VAL A 74 -4.23 -1.93 0.65
CA VAL A 74 -3.98 -1.01 1.77
C VAL A 74 -4.66 0.33 1.55
N TYR A 75 -4.57 0.93 0.36
CA TYR A 75 -5.28 2.18 0.06
C TYR A 75 -6.80 2.02 0.18
N GLU A 76 -7.36 0.92 -0.35
CA GLU A 76 -8.80 0.63 -0.21
C GLU A 76 -9.21 0.49 1.26
N ALA A 77 -8.37 -0.13 2.10
CA ALA A 77 -8.62 -0.21 3.54
C ALA A 77 -8.55 1.18 4.22
N VAL A 78 -7.54 2.00 3.87
CA VAL A 78 -7.35 3.37 4.38
C VAL A 78 -8.52 4.28 4.02
N GLU A 79 -9.00 4.21 2.77
CA GLU A 79 -10.16 4.97 2.30
C GLU A 79 -11.42 4.59 3.07
N ASN A 80 -11.69 3.28 3.20
CA ASN A 80 -12.85 2.79 3.95
C ASN A 80 -12.78 3.17 5.44
N MET A 81 -11.60 3.08 6.07
CA MET A 81 -11.41 3.53 7.45
C MET A 81 -11.67 5.03 7.59
N SER A 82 -11.14 5.85 6.68
CA SER A 82 -11.33 7.30 6.70
C SER A 82 -12.80 7.68 6.57
N ILE A 83 -13.57 6.99 5.72
CA ILE A 83 -15.02 7.21 5.58
C ILE A 83 -15.74 6.88 6.90
N GLU A 84 -15.45 5.72 7.49
CA GLU A 84 -16.10 5.29 8.74
C GLU A 84 -15.78 6.23 9.91
N ILE A 85 -14.51 6.64 10.06
CA ILE A 85 -14.09 7.59 11.10
C ILE A 85 -14.80 8.93 10.92
N ASN A 86 -14.89 9.43 9.68
CA ASN A 86 -15.59 10.68 9.38
C ASN A 86 -17.08 10.60 9.72
N ASN A 87 -17.76 9.50 9.38
CA ASN A 87 -19.17 9.31 9.74
C ASN A 87 -19.37 9.30 11.26
N GLN A 88 -18.47 8.68 12.03
CA GLN A 88 -18.55 8.66 13.49
C GLN A 88 -18.24 9.99 14.18
N TYR A 89 -17.57 10.92 13.47
CA TYR A 89 -17.28 12.27 13.97
C TYR A 89 -18.33 13.30 13.57
N VAL A 90 -18.87 13.22 12.34
CA VAL A 90 -19.77 14.22 11.76
C VAL A 90 -21.25 13.94 12.07
N ASP A 91 -21.68 12.67 12.12
CA ASP A 91 -23.07 12.28 12.50
C ASP A 91 -23.32 12.45 13.99
#